data_AF-A0A3A9GS65-F1
#
_entry.id   AF-A0A3A9GS65-F1
#
_cell.length_a   1.000
_cell.length_b   1.000
_cell.length_c   1.000
_cell.angle_alpha   90.00
_cell.angle_beta   90.00
_cell.angle_gamma   90.00
#
_symmetry.space_group_name_H-M   'P 1'
#
loop_
_entity.id
_entity.type
_entity.pdbx_description
1 polymer ?
#
loop_
_entity_poly.entity_id
_entity_poly.type
_entity_poly.pdbx_seq_one_letter_code
_entity_poly.pdbx_strand_id
1 'polypeptide(L)'
;MALFKKIKSDNGITGTYHRIGSITKNHSEMSVEVESYADSTYREQEKELLSLASRKDDLISRLSILTGSPITEESQQEIDEINAFFDHYQELCKIKDFCAFKTNVSLDWDFGETISFETIYKELAETETIFSGAELAE
;
A
#
# COMPACT_ATOMS: atom_id res chain seq x y z
N MET A 1 -7.92 -6.78 4.86
CA MET A 1 -9.11 -6.01 5.25
C MET A 1 -9.01 -4.60 4.73
N ALA A 2 -10.00 -4.18 3.95
CA ALA A 2 -10.21 -2.83 3.45
C ALA A 2 -11.71 -2.63 3.19
N LEU A 3 -12.17 -1.39 3.03
CA LEU A 3 -13.49 -1.08 2.49
C LEU A 3 -13.39 -0.92 0.98
N PHE A 4 -14.18 -1.69 0.24
CA PHE A 4 -14.30 -1.57 -1.21
C PHE A 4 -15.59 -0.86 -1.58
N LYS A 5 -15.47 0.24 -2.32
CA LYS A 5 -16.62 1.01 -2.81
C LYS A 5 -16.71 0.94 -4.31
N LYS A 6 -17.79 0.36 -4.83
CA LYS A 6 -18.09 0.39 -6.28
C LYS A 6 -18.56 1.78 -6.68
N ILE A 7 -17.92 2.37 -7.68
CA ILE A 7 -18.28 3.65 -8.28
C ILE A 7 -18.76 3.38 -9.70
N LYS A 8 -20.03 3.63 -9.97
CA LYS A 8 -20.59 3.53 -11.31
C LYS A 8 -20.46 4.88 -12.01
N SER A 9 -19.71 4.91 -13.10
CA SER A 9 -19.54 6.08 -13.96
C SER A 9 -20.06 5.80 -15.37
N ASP A 10 -20.20 6.86 -16.18
CA ASP A 10 -20.61 6.72 -17.59
C ASP A 10 -19.61 5.90 -18.42
N ASN A 11 -18.36 5.80 -17.97
CA ASN A 11 -17.29 5.03 -18.60
C ASN A 11 -17.17 3.58 -18.07
N GLY A 12 -18.08 3.14 -17.20
CA GLY A 12 -18.08 1.81 -16.60
C GLY A 12 -18.05 1.81 -15.07
N ILE A 13 -17.90 0.61 -14.50
CA ILE A 13 -17.79 0.42 -13.05
C ILE A 13 -16.32 0.45 -12.67
N THR A 14 -15.94 1.44 -11.86
CA THR A 14 -14.65 1.47 -11.15
C THR A 14 -14.90 1.15 -9.68
N GLY A 15 -13.84 0.96 -8.89
CA GLY A 15 -14.02 0.77 -7.45
C GLY A 15 -12.80 1.22 -6.65
N THR A 16 -13.05 2.00 -5.61
CA THR A 16 -12.00 2.51 -4.71
C THR A 16 -11.85 1.58 -3.52
N TYR A 17 -10.62 1.48 -3.03
CA TYR A 17 -10.28 0.70 -1.84
C TYR A 17 -9.81 1.63 -0.73
N HIS A 18 -10.29 1.43 0.49
CA HIS A 18 -9.96 2.27 1.64
C HIS A 18 -9.45 1.39 2.77
N ARG A 19 -8.22 1.64 3.23
CA ARG A 19 -7.56 0.80 4.24
C ARG A 19 -7.13 1.66 5.41
N ILE A 20 -7.25 1.13 6.61
CA ILE A 20 -6.65 1.72 7.80
C ILE A 20 -5.12 1.70 7.62
N GLY A 21 -4.52 2.88 7.50
CA GLY A 21 -3.08 3.08 7.45
C GLY A 21 -2.46 3.10 8.85
N SER A 22 -3.11 3.81 9.78
CA SER A 22 -2.70 3.84 11.18
C SER A 22 -3.88 4.09 12.12
N ILE A 23 -3.71 3.67 13.39
CA ILE A 23 -4.65 3.97 14.47
C ILE A 23 -3.85 4.56 15.61
N THR A 24 -4.22 5.75 16.04
CA THR A 24 -3.67 6.40 17.23
C THR A 24 -4.75 6.44 18.30
N LYS A 25 -4.43 5.93 19.49
CA LYS A 25 -5.36 5.88 20.63
C LYS A 25 -4.86 6.78 21.75
N ASN A 26 -5.68 7.74 22.14
CA ASN A 26 -5.44 8.61 23.30
C ASN A 26 -6.54 8.37 24.36
N HIS A 27 -6.49 9.06 25.50
CA HIS A 27 -7.37 8.78 26.65
C HIS A 27 -8.86 9.05 26.38
N SER A 28 -9.18 9.82 25.35
CA SER A 28 -10.55 10.28 25.05
C SER A 28 -10.93 10.14 23.57
N GLU A 29 -10.03 9.65 22.71
CA GLU A 29 -10.23 9.67 21.26
C GLU A 29 -9.41 8.59 20.58
N MET A 30 -10.04 7.91 19.60
CA MET A 30 -9.34 7.08 18.64
C MET A 30 -9.32 7.79 17.30
N SER A 31 -8.11 8.15 16.83
CA SER A 31 -7.91 8.70 15.49
C SER A 31 -7.49 7.58 14.55
N VAL A 32 -8.23 7.39 13.47
CA VAL A 32 -7.97 6.39 12.43
C VAL A 32 -7.58 7.09 11.14
N GLU A 33 -6.34 6.89 10.69
CA GLU A 33 -5.91 7.31 9.36
C GLU A 33 -6.33 6.25 8.34
N VAL A 34 -7.10 6.65 7.34
CA VAL A 34 -7.57 5.79 6.24
C VAL A 34 -6.91 6.24 4.94
N GLU A 35 -6.16 5.33 4.32
CA GLU A 35 -5.53 5.46 3.01
C GLU A 35 -6.51 4.99 1.93
N SER A 36 -6.79 5.85 0.97
CA SER A 36 -7.74 5.58 -0.13
C SER A 36 -7.00 5.41 -1.45
N TYR A 37 -7.25 4.30 -2.12
CA TYR A 37 -6.62 3.90 -3.37
C TYR A 37 -7.65 3.94 -4.51
N ALA A 38 -7.18 4.33 -5.70
CA ALA A 38 -8.03 4.38 -6.89
C ALA A 38 -8.56 2.99 -7.29
N ASP A 39 -7.75 1.95 -7.07
CA ASP A 39 -8.10 0.54 -7.19
C ASP A 39 -7.10 -0.34 -6.38
N SER A 40 -7.30 -1.66 -6.38
CA SER A 40 -6.45 -2.60 -5.64
C SER A 40 -5.03 -2.76 -6.20
N THR A 41 -4.79 -2.39 -7.46
CA THR A 41 -3.48 -2.56 -8.11
C THR A 41 -2.43 -1.65 -7.46
N TYR A 42 -2.81 -0.44 -7.07
CA TYR A 42 -1.93 0.48 -6.35
C TYR A 42 -1.40 -0.10 -5.03
N ARG A 43 -2.23 -0.86 -4.31
CA ARG A 43 -1.82 -1.54 -3.08
C ARG A 43 -0.83 -2.67 -3.35
N GLU A 44 -1.05 -3.45 -4.40
CA GLU A 44 -0.13 -4.53 -4.79
C GLU A 44 1.21 -3.97 -5.26
N GLN A 45 1.20 -2.86 -6.00
CA GLN A 45 2.43 -2.16 -6.40
C GLN A 45 3.18 -1.58 -5.19
N GLU A 46 2.48 -1.07 -4.18
CA GLU A 46 3.11 -0.61 -2.93
C GLU A 46 3.79 -1.76 -2.17
N LYS A 47 3.12 -2.92 -2.03
CA LYS A 47 3.71 -4.15 -1.47
C LYS A 47 4.94 -4.58 -2.24
N GLU A 48 4.83 -4.57 -3.56
CA GLU A 48 5.92 -4.95 -4.45
C GLU A 48 7.11 -4.01 -4.26
N LEU A 49 6.90 -2.70 -4.27
CA LEU A 49 7.95 -1.73 -4.04
C LEU A 49 8.68 -1.94 -2.71
N LEU A 50 7.94 -2.22 -1.63
CA LEU A 50 8.52 -2.53 -0.31
C LEU A 50 9.36 -3.82 -0.36
N SER A 51 8.87 -4.85 -1.04
CA SER A 51 9.60 -6.11 -1.24
C SER A 51 10.89 -5.90 -2.03
N LEU A 52 10.84 -5.16 -3.15
CA LEU A 52 12.01 -4.81 -3.94
C LEU A 52 12.99 -3.96 -3.13
N ALA A 53 12.51 -2.96 -2.39
CA ALA A 53 13.35 -2.09 -1.56
C ALA A 53 14.18 -2.90 -0.54
N SER A 54 13.62 -3.97 0.03
CA SER A 54 14.33 -4.83 0.98
C SER A 54 15.51 -5.61 0.38
N ARG A 55 15.52 -5.82 -0.93
CA ARG A 55 16.58 -6.55 -1.66
C ARG A 55 17.61 -5.63 -2.31
N LYS A 56 17.33 -4.33 -2.35
CA LYS A 56 18.09 -3.34 -3.11
C LYS A 56 19.57 -3.31 -2.73
N ASP A 57 19.87 -3.25 -1.44
CA ASP A 57 21.25 -3.08 -0.96
C ASP A 57 22.10 -4.34 -1.18
N ASP A 58 21.50 -5.53 -1.07
CA ASP A 58 22.14 -6.81 -1.38
C ASP A 58 22.51 -6.88 -2.86
N LEU A 59 21.60 -6.45 -3.75
CA LEU A 59 21.84 -6.45 -5.20
C LEU A 59 22.87 -5.40 -5.63
N ILE A 60 22.92 -4.23 -4.98
CA ILE A 60 24.00 -3.25 -5.18
C ILE A 60 25.37 -3.87 -4.82
N SER A 61 25.42 -4.56 -3.68
CA SER A 61 26.64 -5.24 -3.23
C SER A 61 27.06 -6.33 -4.20
N ARG A 62 26.10 -7.14 -4.68
CA ARG A 62 26.35 -8.20 -5.66
C ARG A 62 26.85 -7.65 -6.99
N LEU A 63 26.23 -6.59 -7.50
CA LEU A 63 26.65 -5.92 -8.73
C LEU A 63 28.08 -5.38 -8.64
N SER A 64 28.47 -4.86 -7.48
CA SER A 64 29.83 -4.37 -7.23
C SER A 64 30.88 -5.49 -7.29
N ILE A 65 30.55 -6.69 -6.80
CA ILE A 65 31.42 -7.87 -6.86
C ILE A 65 31.57 -8.37 -8.31
N LEU A 66 30.46 -8.47 -9.03
CA LEU A 66 30.43 -8.96 -10.41
C LEU A 66 31.22 -8.05 -11.34
N THR A 67 31.04 -6.74 -11.22
CA THR A 67 31.74 -5.73 -12.05
C THR A 67 33.19 -5.49 -11.64
N GLY A 68 33.57 -5.86 -10.41
CA GLY A 68 34.96 -5.81 -9.93
C GLY A 68 35.83 -6.99 -10.36
N SER A 69 35.25 -8.01 -11.00
CA SER A 69 35.92 -9.22 -11.50
C SER A 69 35.89 -9.27 -13.03
N PRO A 70 36.72 -10.10 -13.69
CA PRO A 70 36.57 -10.34 -15.12
C PRO A 70 35.17 -10.85 -15.47
N ILE A 71 34.50 -10.16 -16.39
CA ILE A 71 33.14 -10.49 -16.80
C ILE A 71 33.15 -11.75 -17.67
N THR A 72 32.49 -12.79 -17.19
CA THR A 72 32.13 -14.01 -17.90
C THR A 72 30.70 -13.92 -18.45
N GLU A 73 30.32 -14.83 -19.34
CA GLU A 73 28.95 -14.93 -19.85
C GLU A 73 27.92 -15.14 -18.73
N GLU A 74 28.23 -15.97 -17.74
CA GLU A 74 27.39 -16.18 -16.54
C GLU A 74 27.25 -14.90 -15.71
N SER A 75 28.35 -14.17 -15.48
CA SER A 75 28.29 -12.91 -14.74
C SER A 75 27.55 -11.81 -15.51
N GLN A 76 27.63 -11.83 -16.84
CA GLN A 76 26.89 -10.87 -17.68
C GLN A 76 25.38 -11.13 -17.58
N GLN A 77 24.95 -12.40 -17.61
CA GLN A 77 23.55 -12.75 -17.41
C GLN A 77 23.05 -12.27 -16.04
N GLU A 78 23.81 -12.50 -14.97
CA GLU A 78 23.42 -12.05 -13.64
C GLU A 78 23.37 -10.51 -13.54
N ILE A 79 24.31 -9.81 -14.17
CA ILE A 79 24.29 -8.34 -14.27
C ILE A 79 23.01 -7.85 -14.97
N ASP A 80 22.61 -8.49 -16.07
CA ASP A 80 21.41 -8.11 -16.81
C ASP A 80 20.13 -8.32 -15.98
N GLU A 81 20.04 -9.41 -15.22
CA GLU A 81 18.94 -9.66 -14.29
C GLU A 81 18.86 -8.61 -13.17
N ILE A 82 20.01 -8.21 -12.62
CA ILE A 82 20.10 -7.15 -11.61
C ILE A 82 19.69 -5.79 -12.20
N ASN A 83 20.09 -5.48 -13.44
CA ASN A 83 19.69 -4.25 -14.11
C ASN A 83 18.18 -4.22 -14.37
N ALA A 84 17.59 -5.31 -14.86
CA ALA A 84 16.15 -5.43 -15.05
C ALA A 84 15.37 -5.24 -13.74
N PHE A 85 15.90 -5.76 -12.63
CA PHE A 85 15.36 -5.50 -11.29
C PHE A 85 15.37 -4.00 -10.97
N PHE A 86 16.48 -3.30 -11.21
CA PHE A 86 16.59 -1.86 -10.92
C PHE A 86 15.71 -1.01 -11.82
N ASP A 87 15.55 -1.38 -13.09
CA ASP A 87 14.64 -0.71 -14.03
C ASP A 87 13.19 -0.81 -13.52
N HIS A 88 12.74 -2.01 -13.17
CA HIS A 88 11.39 -2.22 -12.62
C HIS A 88 11.18 -1.49 -11.29
N TYR A 89 12.17 -1.56 -10.39
CA TYR A 89 12.15 -0.81 -9.13
C TYR A 89 12.02 0.70 -9.37
N GLN A 90 12.74 1.25 -10.35
CA GLN A 90 12.65 2.67 -10.71
C GLN A 90 11.29 3.03 -11.29
N GLU A 91 10.70 2.20 -12.15
CA GLU A 91 9.35 2.45 -12.68
C GLU A 91 8.32 2.52 -11.55
N LEU A 92 8.37 1.61 -10.58
CA LEU A 92 7.50 1.67 -9.39
C LEU A 92 7.77 2.91 -8.53
N CYS A 93 9.03 3.33 -8.38
CA CYS A 93 9.38 4.56 -7.66
C CYS A 93 8.85 5.85 -8.33
N LYS A 94 8.54 5.83 -9.63
CA LYS A 94 7.95 7.00 -10.31
C LYS A 94 6.50 7.25 -9.87
N ILE A 95 5.85 6.25 -9.26
CA ILE A 95 4.53 6.39 -8.68
C ILE A 95 4.66 7.22 -7.40
N LYS A 96 4.32 8.52 -7.49
CA LYS A 96 4.56 9.50 -6.41
C LYS A 96 3.82 9.22 -5.12
N ASP A 97 2.59 8.71 -5.22
CA ASP A 97 1.78 8.31 -4.09
C ASP A 97 0.88 7.17 -4.57
N PHE A 98 0.97 6.01 -3.93
CA PHE A 98 0.07 4.89 -4.23
C PHE A 98 -1.34 5.17 -3.70
N CYS A 99 -1.41 5.97 -2.64
CA CYS A 99 -2.65 6.42 -2.04
C CYS A 99 -3.13 7.69 -2.75
N ALA A 100 -4.38 7.70 -3.21
CA ALA A 100 -5.00 8.86 -3.82
C ALA A 100 -5.22 9.99 -2.79
N PHE A 101 -5.63 9.65 -1.57
CA PHE A 101 -5.77 10.59 -0.45
C PHE A 101 -5.85 9.88 0.90
N LYS A 102 -5.43 10.59 1.95
CA LYS A 102 -5.52 10.14 3.34
C LYS A 102 -6.60 10.93 4.08
N THR A 103 -7.42 10.24 4.86
CA THR A 103 -8.44 10.87 5.72
C THR A 103 -8.20 10.45 7.16
N ASN A 104 -8.26 11.40 8.09
CA ASN A 104 -8.24 11.11 9.51
C ASN A 104 -9.66 11.19 10.05
N VAL A 105 -10.09 10.13 10.73
CA VAL A 105 -11.44 10.00 11.29
C VAL A 105 -11.30 9.80 12.79
N SER A 106 -12.01 10.64 13.55
CA SER A 106 -12.12 10.50 15.00
C SER A 106 -13.31 9.63 15.32
N LEU A 107 -13.06 8.49 15.97
CA LEU A 107 -14.09 7.59 16.45
C LEU A 107 -14.21 7.71 17.96
N ASP A 108 -15.46 7.77 18.44
CA ASP A 108 -15.77 7.67 19.86
C ASP A 108 -15.30 6.32 20.38
N TRP A 109 -14.60 6.35 21.52
CA TRP A 109 -13.92 5.18 22.05
C TRP A 109 -13.90 5.19 23.57
N ASP A 110 -14.35 4.08 24.17
CA ASP A 110 -14.24 3.86 25.60
C ASP A 110 -12.87 3.29 25.98
N PHE A 111 -12.18 3.99 26.87
CA PHE A 111 -10.86 3.59 27.35
C PHE A 111 -10.96 2.29 28.17
N GLY A 112 -10.60 1.16 27.56
CA GLY A 112 -10.56 -0.15 28.20
C GLY A 112 -11.27 -1.26 27.42
N GLU A 113 -12.03 -0.92 26.38
CA GLU A 113 -12.62 -1.90 25.49
C GLU A 113 -11.57 -2.50 24.55
N THR A 114 -11.83 -3.69 24.01
CA THR A 114 -11.04 -4.25 22.89
C THR A 114 -11.87 -4.14 21.63
N ILE A 115 -11.40 -3.38 20.65
CA ILE A 115 -12.07 -3.23 19.35
C ILE A 115 -11.35 -4.05 18.29
N SER A 116 -12.15 -4.70 17.44
CA SER A 116 -11.62 -5.40 16.28
C SER A 116 -11.44 -4.43 15.11
N PHE A 117 -10.52 -4.76 14.19
CA PHE A 117 -10.42 -4.03 12.92
C PHE A 117 -11.72 -4.07 12.12
N GLU A 118 -12.47 -5.18 12.18
CA GLU A 118 -13.77 -5.30 11.53
C GLU A 118 -14.76 -4.27 12.04
N THR A 119 -14.83 -4.09 13.37
CA THR A 119 -15.68 -3.08 14.01
C THR A 119 -15.28 -1.68 13.54
N ILE A 120 -13.97 -1.35 13.54
CA ILE A 120 -13.51 -0.05 13.06
C ILE A 120 -13.94 0.19 11.61
N TYR A 121 -13.79 -0.80 10.72
CA TYR A 121 -14.23 -0.66 9.34
C TYR A 121 -15.74 -0.49 9.18
N LYS A 122 -16.55 -1.18 10.00
CA LYS A 122 -18.01 -0.99 10.01
C LYS A 122 -18.37 0.44 10.45
N GLU A 123 -17.81 0.90 11.56
CA GLU A 123 -18.00 2.27 12.05
C GLU A 123 -17.61 3.30 10.99
N LEU A 124 -16.45 3.13 10.33
CA LEU A 124 -16.03 3.99 9.23
C LEU A 124 -17.04 4.00 8.08
N ALA A 125 -17.55 2.84 7.66
CA ALA A 125 -18.53 2.76 6.57
C ALA A 125 -19.89 3.39 6.92
N GLU A 126 -20.26 3.39 8.21
CA GLU A 126 -21.54 3.91 8.70
C GLU A 126 -21.49 5.42 9.01
N THR A 127 -20.35 5.91 9.52
CA THR A 127 -20.21 7.30 10.00
C THR A 127 -19.67 8.25 8.95
N GLU A 128 -18.80 7.78 8.06
CA GLU A 128 -18.12 8.65 7.08
C GLU A 128 -18.77 8.59 5.70
N THR A 129 -19.21 9.75 5.22
CA THR A 129 -19.90 9.87 3.92
C THR A 129 -19.05 9.35 2.76
N ILE A 130 -17.73 9.51 2.85
CA ILE A 130 -16.79 9.03 1.82
C ILE A 130 -16.77 7.50 1.72
N PHE A 131 -17.01 6.78 2.82
CA PHE A 131 -17.01 5.32 2.88
C PHE A 131 -18.41 4.70 2.84
N SER A 132 -19.47 5.51 2.96
CA SER A 132 -20.85 5.04 2.85
C SER A 132 -21.09 4.18 1.60
N GLY A 133 -21.68 3.00 1.81
CA GLY A 133 -21.96 2.00 0.77
C GLY A 133 -20.75 1.18 0.34
N ALA A 134 -19.60 1.33 1.01
CA ALA A 134 -18.48 0.43 0.84
C ALA A 134 -18.72 -0.88 1.61
N GLU A 135 -18.28 -1.98 1.01
CA GLU A 135 -18.35 -3.31 1.60
C GLU A 135 -16.98 -3.71 2.12
N LEU A 136 -16.93 -4.43 3.25
CA LEU A 136 -15.69 -4.96 3.76
C LEU A 136 -15.15 -6.03 2.79
N ALA A 137 -13.93 -5.83 2.31
CA ALA A 137 -13.15 -6.76 1.51
C ALA A 137 -11.98 -7.31 2.34
N GLU A 138 -11.74 -8.62 2.25
CA GLU A 138 -10.64 -9.30 2.96
C GLU A 138 -9.28 -9.09 2.28
#